data_AF-A0A1B6GD97-F1
#
_entry.id   AF-A0A1B6GD97-F1
#
_cell.length_a   1.000
_cell.length_b   1.000
_cell.length_c   1.000
_cell.angle_alpha   90.00
_cell.angle_beta   90.00
_cell.angle_gamma   90.00
#
_symmetry.space_group_name_H-M   'P 1'
#
loop_
_entity.id
_entity.type
_entity.pdbx_description
1 polymer ?
#
loop_
_entity_poly.entity_id
_entity_poly.type
_entity_poly.pdbx_seq_one_letter_code
_entity_poly.pdbx_strand_id
1 'polypeptide(L)'
;RVTPIQALAYFSRQYPPHPISAQYAIRVLMSYPADAVLFYIPQLVQSLRHDTMGYVTEFIKYISKKSQVVCHQLIWNMKTNMYIDEEMHQKDATLFDTLEALTKTIIGSLSGPAKQFYEREFEFFSQITNISGEIRPFPKGPERKRACLEALSKIEVQAG
;
A
#
# COMPACT_ATOMS: atom_id res chain seq x y z
N ARG A 1 23.54 11.10 11.87
CA ARG A 1 22.84 9.89 11.39
C ARG A 1 21.82 10.33 10.34
N VAL A 2 21.84 9.74 9.14
CA VAL A 2 20.87 10.09 8.08
C VAL A 2 19.50 9.49 8.41
N THR A 3 18.45 10.30 8.33
CA THR A 3 17.07 9.90 8.62
C THR A 3 16.43 9.18 7.42
N PRO A 4 15.36 8.38 7.60
CA PRO A 4 14.68 7.71 6.48
C PRO A 4 14.18 8.69 5.41
N ILE A 5 13.67 9.87 5.82
CA ILE A 5 13.20 10.89 4.88
C ILE A 5 14.35 11.48 4.03
N GLN A 6 15.53 11.69 4.63
CA GLN A 6 16.72 12.13 3.88
C GLN A 6 17.21 11.04 2.92
N ALA A 7 17.13 9.77 3.30
CA ALA A 7 17.45 8.67 2.40
C ALA A 7 16.46 8.60 1.22
N LEU A 8 15.16 8.74 1.48
CA LEU A 8 14.13 8.76 0.44
C LEU A 8 14.27 9.93 -0.53
N ALA A 9 14.83 11.06 -0.10
CA ALA A 9 15.06 12.21 -0.97
C ALA A 9 15.92 11.86 -2.20
N TYR A 10 16.86 10.90 -2.10
CA TYR A 10 17.67 10.43 -3.23
C TYR A 10 16.87 9.71 -4.31
N PHE A 11 15.64 9.29 -4.03
CA PHE A 11 14.70 8.71 -5.00
C PHE A 11 13.65 9.72 -5.49
N SER A 12 13.82 11.00 -5.15
CA SER A 12 12.95 12.10 -5.60
C SER A 12 13.56 12.84 -6.79
N ARG A 13 12.77 13.73 -7.40
CA ARG A 13 13.24 14.63 -8.48
C ARG A 13 14.34 15.62 -8.06
N GLN A 14 14.62 15.76 -6.76
CA GLN A 14 15.60 16.72 -6.26
C GLN A 14 17.05 16.33 -6.59
N TYR A 15 17.32 15.05 -6.82
CA TYR A 15 18.64 14.54 -7.10
C TYR A 15 18.65 13.72 -8.39
N PRO A 16 19.70 13.79 -9.21
CA PRO A 16 19.84 12.91 -10.36
C PRO A 16 19.99 11.45 -9.90
N PRO A 17 19.35 10.48 -10.57
CA PRO A 17 19.54 9.06 -10.27
C PRO A 17 21.01 8.66 -10.41
N HIS A 18 21.60 8.13 -9.33
CA HIS A 18 22.99 7.69 -9.33
C HIS A 18 23.14 6.39 -8.51
N PRO A 19 23.84 5.34 -9.01
CA PRO A 19 23.84 4.03 -8.36
C PRO A 19 24.39 4.07 -6.93
N ILE A 20 25.43 4.86 -6.68
CA ILE A 20 26.07 4.94 -5.35
C ILE A 20 25.15 5.61 -4.33
N SER A 21 24.43 6.67 -4.70
CA SER A 21 23.50 7.35 -3.79
C SER A 21 22.27 6.49 -3.52
N ALA A 22 21.75 5.80 -4.55
CA ALA A 22 20.66 4.84 -4.40
C ALA A 22 21.04 3.70 -3.44
N GLN A 23 22.21 3.07 -3.62
CA GLN A 23 22.70 2.02 -2.72
C GLN A 23 22.89 2.54 -1.29
N TYR A 24 23.44 3.74 -1.13
CA TYR A 24 23.58 4.36 0.18
C TYR A 24 22.21 4.58 0.84
N ALA A 25 21.25 5.14 0.11
CA ALA A 25 19.89 5.35 0.59
C ALA A 25 19.21 4.04 1.03
N ILE A 26 19.31 2.97 0.23
CA ILE A 26 18.79 1.65 0.59
C ILE A 26 19.48 1.12 1.86
N ARG A 27 20.81 1.22 1.98
CA ARG A 27 21.52 0.80 3.20
C ARG A 27 21.05 1.56 4.44
N VAL A 28 20.81 2.87 4.30
CA VAL A 28 20.26 3.68 5.39
C VAL A 28 18.87 3.18 5.77
N LEU A 29 17.97 2.99 4.80
CA LEU A 29 16.61 2.50 5.05
C LEU A 29 16.61 1.12 5.71
N MET A 30 17.47 0.20 5.25
CA MET A 30 17.64 -1.14 5.82
C MET A 30 18.25 -1.13 7.24
N SER A 31 18.85 -0.04 7.69
CA SER A 31 19.43 0.08 9.04
C SER A 31 18.41 0.38 10.13
N TYR A 32 17.17 0.73 9.75
CA TYR A 32 16.07 0.98 10.69
C TYR A 32 15.21 -0.28 10.87
N PRO A 33 14.48 -0.41 12.00
CA PRO A 33 13.44 -1.42 12.16
C PRO A 33 12.44 -1.35 11.00
N ALA A 34 11.89 -2.50 10.59
CA ALA A 34 10.99 -2.56 9.44
C ALA A 34 9.81 -1.57 9.57
N ASP A 35 9.23 -1.47 10.77
CA ASP A 35 8.08 -0.62 11.03
C ASP A 35 8.39 0.88 10.98
N ALA A 36 9.67 1.29 11.00
CA ALA A 36 10.06 2.68 10.83
C ALA A 36 9.66 3.23 9.44
N VAL A 37 9.44 2.35 8.45
CA VAL A 37 8.99 2.74 7.11
C VAL A 37 7.50 3.07 7.06
N LEU A 38 6.69 2.67 8.05
CA LEU A 38 5.23 2.79 8.01
C LEU A 38 4.77 4.22 7.72
N PHE A 39 5.35 5.20 8.40
CA PHE A 39 5.05 6.62 8.22
C PHE A 39 5.45 7.16 6.85
N TYR A 40 6.32 6.45 6.12
CA TYR A 40 6.88 6.86 4.85
C TYR A 40 6.38 6.03 3.66
N ILE A 41 5.44 5.10 3.87
CA ILE A 41 4.89 4.25 2.81
C ILE A 41 4.35 5.09 1.63
N PRO A 42 3.56 6.17 1.84
CA PRO A 42 3.10 6.99 0.72
C PRO A 42 4.26 7.54 -0.13
N GLN A 43 5.30 8.07 0.51
CA GLN A 43 6.47 8.64 -0.16
C GLN A 43 7.29 7.56 -0.86
N LEU A 44 7.42 6.38 -0.23
CA LEU A 44 8.12 5.23 -0.79
C LEU A 44 7.43 4.73 -2.07
N VAL A 45 6.11 4.57 -2.05
CA VAL A 45 5.35 4.17 -3.25
C VAL A 45 5.46 5.24 -4.35
N GLN A 46 5.38 6.53 -4.02
CA GLN A 46 5.58 7.59 -5.01
C GLN A 46 6.99 7.62 -5.61
N SER A 47 8.01 7.19 -4.86
CA SER A 47 9.39 7.15 -5.36
C SER A 47 9.59 6.14 -6.50
N LEU A 48 8.69 5.16 -6.68
CA LEU A 48 8.69 4.24 -7.82
C LEU A 48 8.54 4.96 -9.17
N ARG A 49 7.95 6.17 -9.21
CA ARG A 49 7.88 7.00 -10.42
C ARG A 49 9.25 7.36 -11.01
N HIS A 50 10.30 7.25 -10.19
CA HIS A 50 11.66 7.64 -10.54
C HIS A 50 12.65 6.48 -10.36
N ASP A 51 12.17 5.26 -10.11
CA ASP A 51 12.99 4.08 -9.86
C ASP A 51 13.55 3.46 -11.15
N THR A 52 14.45 4.19 -11.82
CA THR A 52 15.06 3.79 -13.08
C THR A 52 15.95 2.55 -12.99
N MET A 53 16.43 2.21 -11.80
CA MET A 53 17.40 1.11 -11.57
C MET A 53 16.81 -0.05 -10.74
N GLY A 54 15.55 0.05 -10.31
CA GLY A 54 14.87 -1.01 -9.55
C GLY A 54 15.25 -1.09 -8.05
N TYR A 55 16.00 -0.14 -7.50
CA TYR A 55 16.43 -0.18 -6.10
C TYR A 55 15.25 -0.04 -5.13
N VAL A 56 14.30 0.84 -5.44
CA VAL A 56 13.09 1.04 -4.62
C VAL A 56 12.21 -0.20 -4.71
N THR A 57 12.04 -0.73 -5.91
CA THR A 57 11.28 -1.95 -6.19
C THR A 57 11.80 -3.13 -5.36
N GLU A 58 13.12 -3.38 -5.38
CA GLU A 58 13.72 -4.46 -4.60
C GLU A 58 13.66 -4.21 -3.09
N PHE A 59 13.79 -2.96 -2.65
CA PHE A 59 13.61 -2.62 -1.24
C PHE A 59 12.18 -2.87 -0.75
N ILE A 60 11.16 -2.52 -1.54
CA ILE A 60 9.75 -2.80 -1.22
C ILE A 60 9.51 -4.31 -1.10
N LYS A 61 10.03 -5.12 -2.04
CA LYS A 61 9.94 -6.60 -1.98
C LYS A 61 10.65 -7.16 -0.75
N TYR A 62 11.76 -6.56 -0.33
CA TYR A 62 12.50 -6.97 0.86
C TYR A 62 11.71 -6.64 2.13
N ILE A 63 11.24 -5.40 2.28
CA ILE A 63 10.64 -4.92 3.52
C ILE A 63 9.25 -5.52 3.77
N SER A 64 8.49 -5.83 2.70
CA SER A 64 7.20 -6.52 2.80
C SER A 64 7.34 -7.93 3.39
N LYS A 65 8.49 -8.59 3.22
CA LYS A 65 8.77 -9.90 3.83
C LYS A 65 9.19 -9.80 5.30
N LYS A 66 9.55 -8.61 5.78
CA LYS A 66 10.10 -8.40 7.14
C LYS A 66 9.03 -8.01 8.16
N SER A 67 7.96 -7.36 7.73
CA SER A 67 6.85 -6.97 8.61
C SER A 67 5.53 -7.14 7.87
N GLN A 68 4.62 -7.93 8.44
CA GLN A 68 3.31 -8.19 7.87
C GLN A 68 2.45 -6.92 7.82
N VAL A 69 2.55 -6.07 8.86
CA VAL A 69 1.87 -4.77 8.89
C VAL A 69 2.38 -3.89 7.76
N VAL A 70 3.70 -3.82 7.57
CA VAL A 70 4.30 -3.07 6.44
C VAL A 70 3.84 -3.64 5.09
N CYS A 71 3.79 -4.97 4.95
CA CYS A 71 3.28 -5.64 3.75
C CYS A 71 1.85 -5.20 3.41
N HIS A 72 0.94 -5.27 4.37
CA HIS A 72 -0.47 -4.92 4.15
C HIS A 72 -0.63 -3.43 3.81
N GLN A 73 0.07 -2.56 4.54
CA GLN A 73 0.05 -1.11 4.31
C GLN A 73 0.61 -0.74 2.93
N LEU A 74 1.66 -1.43 2.46
CA LEU A 74 2.17 -1.28 1.10
C LEU A 74 1.12 -1.71 0.08
N ILE A 75 0.49 -2.88 0.23
CA ILE A 75 -0.55 -3.35 -0.71
C ILE A 75 -1.72 -2.38 -0.77
N TRP A 76 -2.21 -1.88 0.37
CA TRP A 76 -3.26 -0.86 0.39
C TRP A 76 -2.84 0.40 -0.35
N ASN A 77 -1.68 0.96 -0.01
CA ASN A 77 -1.22 2.19 -0.64
C ASN A 77 -1.02 2.00 -2.15
N MET A 78 -0.48 0.87 -2.60
CA MET A 78 -0.33 0.54 -4.01
C MET A 78 -1.70 0.44 -4.71
N LYS A 79 -2.67 -0.29 -4.15
CA LYS A 79 -4.02 -0.41 -4.72
C LYS A 79 -4.70 0.95 -4.89
N THR A 80 -4.58 1.84 -3.89
CA THR A 80 -5.14 3.20 -3.97
C THR A 80 -4.44 4.08 -5.01
N ASN A 81 -3.15 3.84 -5.29
CA ASN A 81 -2.37 4.65 -6.23
C ASN A 81 -2.28 4.06 -7.65
N MET A 82 -2.94 2.92 -7.91
CA MET A 82 -3.06 2.37 -9.27
C MET A 82 -3.94 3.26 -10.15
N TYR A 83 -4.94 3.93 -9.58
CA TYR A 83 -5.90 4.74 -10.30
C TYR A 83 -5.82 6.20 -9.86
N ILE A 84 -6.13 7.11 -10.77
CA ILE A 84 -6.16 8.56 -10.49
C ILE A 84 -7.55 9.06 -10.13
N ASP A 85 -8.58 8.24 -10.40
CA ASP A 85 -9.98 8.49 -10.09
C ASP A 85 -10.51 7.54 -9.00
N GLU A 86 -11.61 7.93 -8.36
CA GLU A 86 -12.22 7.17 -7.27
C GLU A 86 -12.92 5.90 -7.78
N GLU A 87 -13.44 5.93 -9.00
CA GLU A 87 -14.17 4.84 -9.62
C GLU A 87 -13.28 3.78 -10.28
N MET A 88 -11.96 3.93 -10.23
CA MET A 88 -10.98 3.01 -10.82
C MET A 88 -11.13 2.84 -12.35
N HIS A 89 -11.53 3.87 -13.08
CA HIS A 89 -11.58 3.85 -14.54
C HIS A 89 -10.29 4.35 -15.19
N GLN A 90 -9.60 5.28 -14.54
CA GLN A 90 -8.41 5.95 -15.07
C GLN A 90 -7.16 5.44 -14.36
N LYS A 91 -6.45 4.54 -15.03
CA LYS A 91 -5.16 4.01 -14.55
C LYS A 91 -4.09 5.11 -14.53
N ASP A 92 -3.25 5.11 -13.51
CA ASP A 92 -2.06 5.96 -13.47
C ASP A 92 -1.07 5.51 -14.55
N ALA A 93 -0.89 6.35 -15.58
CA ALA A 93 -0.07 6.03 -16.76
C ALA A 93 1.41 5.75 -16.44
N THR A 94 1.91 6.17 -15.27
CA THR A 94 3.30 5.95 -14.85
C THR A 94 3.42 4.76 -13.90
N LEU A 95 2.50 4.63 -12.96
CA LEU A 95 2.62 3.70 -11.85
C LEU A 95 1.86 2.39 -12.04
N PHE A 96 0.75 2.37 -12.79
CA PHE A 96 -0.21 1.24 -12.78
C PHE A 96 0.48 -0.12 -12.96
N ASP A 97 1.23 -0.31 -14.04
CA ASP A 97 1.85 -1.60 -14.36
C ASP A 97 2.89 -2.01 -13.30
N THR A 98 3.66 -1.04 -12.79
CA THR A 98 4.68 -1.28 -11.76
C THR A 98 4.02 -1.69 -10.45
N LEU A 99 2.99 -0.96 -10.01
CA LEU A 99 2.27 -1.27 -8.78
C LEU A 99 1.52 -2.60 -8.90
N GLU A 100 0.95 -2.91 -10.07
CA GLU A 100 0.22 -4.15 -10.30
C GLU A 100 1.18 -5.36 -10.22
N ALA A 101 2.30 -5.31 -10.92
CA ALA A 101 3.32 -6.35 -10.88
C ALA A 101 3.92 -6.52 -9.47
N LEU A 102 4.20 -5.42 -8.77
CA LEU A 102 4.77 -5.45 -7.42
C LEU A 102 3.77 -6.03 -6.41
N THR A 103 2.51 -5.63 -6.50
CA THR A 103 1.41 -6.17 -5.67
C THR A 103 1.26 -7.67 -5.90
N LYS A 104 1.20 -8.13 -7.16
CA LYS A 104 1.13 -9.57 -7.50
C LYS A 104 2.33 -10.33 -6.95
N THR A 105 3.53 -9.76 -7.06
CA THR A 105 4.78 -10.37 -6.55
C THR A 105 4.73 -10.54 -5.03
N ILE A 106 4.30 -9.49 -4.30
CA ILE A 106 4.23 -9.53 -2.84
C ILE A 106 3.19 -10.55 -2.39
N ILE A 107 1.97 -10.51 -2.95
CA ILE A 107 0.90 -11.46 -2.63
C ILE A 107 1.33 -12.90 -2.96
N GLY A 108 1.96 -13.10 -4.11
CA GLY A 108 2.48 -14.42 -4.53
C GLY A 108 3.59 -14.96 -3.63
N SER A 109 4.26 -14.11 -2.85
CA SER A 109 5.25 -14.52 -1.86
C SER A 109 4.66 -14.88 -0.49
N LEU A 110 3.40 -14.52 -0.22
CA LEU A 110 2.72 -14.87 1.01
C LEU A 110 2.35 -16.36 1.00
N SER A 111 2.51 -17.03 2.15
CA SER A 111 2.16 -18.43 2.32
C SER A 111 1.68 -18.73 3.74
N GLY A 112 1.03 -19.88 3.91
CA GLY A 112 0.58 -20.36 5.22
C GLY A 112 -0.33 -19.35 5.95
N PRO A 113 -0.11 -19.14 7.26
CA PRO A 113 -0.91 -18.21 8.06
C PRO A 113 -0.87 -16.77 7.56
N ALA A 114 0.25 -16.32 6.99
CA ALA A 114 0.38 -14.94 6.50
C ALA A 114 -0.52 -14.66 5.30
N LYS A 115 -0.64 -15.64 4.38
CA LYS A 115 -1.56 -15.55 3.23
C LYS A 115 -3.02 -15.58 3.68
N GLN A 116 -3.37 -16.49 4.58
CA GLN A 116 -4.73 -16.58 5.13
C GLN A 116 -5.11 -15.30 5.87
N PHE A 117 -4.19 -14.71 6.62
CA PHE A 117 -4.42 -13.43 7.31
C PHE A 117 -4.62 -12.28 6.31
N TYR A 118 -3.78 -12.18 5.27
CA TYR A 118 -3.97 -11.22 4.17
C TYR A 118 -5.35 -11.36 3.52
N GLU A 119 -5.74 -12.59 3.12
CA GLU A 119 -7.01 -12.85 2.44
C GLU A 119 -8.20 -12.45 3.33
N ARG A 120 -8.20 -12.87 4.61
CA ARG A 120 -9.25 -12.53 5.57
C ARG A 120 -9.35 -11.03 5.82
N GLU A 121 -8.23 -10.35 6.08
CA GLU A 121 -8.25 -8.91 6.35
C GLU A 121 -8.72 -8.12 5.12
N PHE A 122 -8.15 -8.38 3.94
CA PHE A 122 -8.49 -7.62 2.75
C PHE A 122 -9.95 -7.86 2.31
N GLU A 123 -10.46 -9.07 2.47
CA GLU A 123 -11.87 -9.37 2.21
C GLU A 123 -12.79 -8.66 3.20
N PHE A 124 -12.49 -8.73 4.49
CA PHE A 124 -13.27 -8.05 5.54
C PHE A 124 -13.33 -6.54 5.30
N PHE A 125 -12.19 -5.88 5.08
CA PHE A 125 -12.16 -4.44 4.84
C PHE A 125 -12.77 -4.06 3.47
N SER A 126 -12.72 -4.94 2.47
CA SER A 126 -13.43 -4.75 1.20
C SER A 126 -14.95 -4.73 1.41
N GLN A 127 -15.48 -5.68 2.17
CA GLN A 127 -16.91 -5.70 2.52
C GLN A 127 -17.34 -4.43 3.27
N ILE A 128 -16.54 -4.00 4.26
CA ILE A 128 -16.79 -2.76 5.00
C ILE A 128 -16.75 -1.53 4.07
N THR A 129 -15.78 -1.46 3.16
CA THR A 129 -15.64 -0.34 2.21
C THR A 129 -16.83 -0.28 1.25
N ASN A 130 -17.32 -1.44 0.79
CA ASN A 130 -18.45 -1.53 -0.14
C ASN A 130 -19.77 -1.03 0.48
N ILE A 131 -19.92 -1.08 1.81
CA ILE A 131 -21.09 -0.49 2.49
C ILE A 131 -21.22 1.00 2.16
N SER A 132 -20.11 1.74 2.08
CA SER A 132 -20.13 3.16 1.69
C SER A 132 -20.80 3.37 0.33
N GLY A 133 -20.53 2.47 -0.62
CA GLY A 133 -21.17 2.44 -1.93
C GLY A 133 -22.65 2.10 -1.86
N GLU A 134 -23.01 1.05 -1.10
CA GLU A 134 -24.40 0.59 -0.92
C GLU A 134 -25.30 1.68 -0.31
N ILE A 135 -24.79 2.44 0.67
CA ILE A 135 -25.59 3.46 1.36
C ILE A 135 -25.61 4.83 0.66
N ARG A 136 -24.84 5.00 -0.43
CA ARG A 136 -24.73 6.26 -1.18
C ARG A 136 -26.09 6.84 -1.63
N PRO A 137 -27.07 6.05 -2.09
CA PRO A 137 -28.37 6.56 -2.55
C PRO A 137 -29.26 7.13 -1.42
N PHE A 138 -29.09 6.67 -0.18
CA PHE A 138 -29.92 7.13 0.94
C PHE A 138 -29.55 8.54 1.39
N PRO A 139 -30.49 9.44 1.72
CA PRO A 139 -30.16 10.78 2.19
C PRO A 139 -29.41 10.76 3.53
N LYS A 140 -28.52 11.73 3.74
CA LYS A 140 -27.83 11.89 5.04
C LYS A 140 -28.87 12.07 6.15
N GLY A 141 -28.69 11.37 7.27
CA GLY A 141 -29.61 11.42 8.41
C GLY A 141 -29.99 10.02 8.90
N PRO A 142 -31.14 9.89 9.58
CA PRO A 142 -31.58 8.63 10.18
C PRO A 142 -31.68 7.46 9.19
N GLU A 143 -32.09 7.73 7.95
CA GLU A 143 -32.27 6.70 6.92
C GLU A 143 -30.95 6.07 6.50
N ARG A 144 -29.94 6.88 6.14
CA ARG A 144 -28.59 6.37 5.82
C ARG A 144 -27.94 5.68 7.02
N LYS A 145 -28.17 6.18 8.25
CA LYS A 145 -27.68 5.51 9.46
C LYS A 145 -28.31 4.11 9.61
N ARG A 146 -29.62 3.97 9.40
CA ARG A 146 -30.32 2.67 9.45
C ARG A 146 -29.80 1.72 8.37
N ALA A 147 -29.71 2.17 7.12
CA ALA A 147 -29.16 1.36 6.03
C ALA A 147 -27.72 0.89 6.31
N CYS A 148 -26.89 1.77 6.90
CA CYS A 148 -25.53 1.42 7.32
C CYS A 148 -25.53 0.33 8.42
N LEU A 149 -26.38 0.45 9.44
CA LEU A 149 -26.49 -0.56 10.50
C LEU A 149 -26.99 -1.91 9.95
N GLU A 150 -27.97 -1.89 9.06
CA GLU A 150 -28.48 -3.10 8.39
C GLU A 150 -27.40 -3.77 7.54
N ALA A 151 -26.64 -3.00 6.75
CA ALA A 151 -25.53 -3.53 5.95
C ALA A 151 -24.40 -4.09 6.83
N LEU A 152 -24.00 -3.36 7.89
CA LEU A 152 -22.99 -3.81 8.85
C LEU A 152 -23.41 -5.11 9.55
N SER A 153 -24.70 -5.28 9.86
CA SER A 153 -25.20 -6.49 10.53
C SER A 153 -25.05 -7.77 9.71
N LYS A 154 -24.86 -7.65 8.38
CA LYS A 154 -24.64 -8.78 7.47
C LYS A 154 -23.17 -9.22 7.41
N ILE A 155 -22.24 -8.40 7.93
CA ILE A 155 -20.81 -8.72 7.91
C ILE A 155 -20.48 -9.60 9.11
N GLU A 156 -19.95 -10.79 8.85
CA GLU A 156 -19.44 -11.67 9.88
C GLU A 156 -18.05 -11.22 10.34
N VAL A 157 -17.92 -10.89 11.62
CA VAL A 157 -16.62 -10.56 12.22
C VAL A 157 -15.84 -11.86 12.43
N GLN A 158 -14.76 -12.05 11.68
CA GLN A 158 -13.81 -13.12 11.91
C GLN A 158 -12.74 -12.65 12.90
N ALA A 159 -12.39 -13.48 13.88
CA ALA A 159 -11.28 -13.18 14.79
C ALA A 159 -9.95 -13.16 14.00
N GLY A 160 -9.23 -12.04 14.14
CA GLY A 160 -7.91 -11.79 13.54
C GLY A 160 -6.85 -12.76 14.03
#